data_AF-A0A5B0W3N5-F1
#
_entry.id   AF-A0A5B0W3N5-F1
#
_cell.length_a   1.000
_cell.length_b   1.000
_cell.length_c   1.000
_cell.angle_alpha   90.00
_cell.angle_beta   90.00
_cell.angle_gamma   90.00
#
_symmetry.space_group_name_H-M   'P 1'
#
loop_
_entity.id
_entity.type
_entity.pdbx_description
1 polymer ?
#
loop_
_entity_poly.entity_id
_entity_poly.type
_entity_poly.pdbx_seq_one_letter_code
_entity_poly.pdbx_strand_id
1 'polypeptide(L)'
;MRRFKKVRTRSELDLQALDEIQQVLVQSMEDHSPITLNLFDPIDDKEIRGIVMRLDQRSRQLKLRTSDDDWEWINIEDVIHVTT
;
A
#
# COMPACT_ATOMS: atom_id res chain seq x y z
N MET A 1 -10.09 -0.39 30.61
CA MET A 1 -9.66 0.08 29.27
C MET A 1 -9.16 -1.13 28.47
N ARG A 2 -10.01 -1.73 27.64
CA ARG A 2 -9.61 -2.87 26.79
C ARG A 2 -9.02 -2.29 25.51
N ARG A 3 -7.70 -2.42 25.36
CA ARG A 3 -6.96 -2.09 24.14
C ARG A 3 -7.53 -3.00 23.06
N PHE A 4 -8.38 -2.45 22.19
CA PHE A 4 -8.93 -3.19 21.06
C PHE A 4 -7.73 -3.68 20.25
N LYS A 5 -7.42 -4.98 20.38
CA LYS A 5 -6.61 -5.69 19.42
C LYS A 5 -7.46 -5.69 18.17
N LYS A 6 -7.29 -4.65 17.35
CA LYS A 6 -7.97 -4.48 16.07
C LYS A 6 -7.57 -5.73 15.29
N VAL A 7 -8.44 -6.73 15.29
CA VAL A 7 -8.42 -7.79 14.29
C VAL A 7 -8.45 -6.98 13.01
N ARG A 8 -7.30 -6.84 12.33
CA ARG A 8 -7.21 -6.19 11.03
C ARG A 8 -7.87 -7.18 10.07
N THR A 9 -9.19 -7.28 10.19
CA THR A 9 -10.01 -8.15 9.39
C THR A 9 -9.76 -7.72 7.95
N ARG A 10 -9.27 -8.67 7.16
CA ARG A 10 -8.91 -8.62 5.74
C ARG A 10 -9.97 -8.02 4.78
N SER A 11 -11.01 -7.33 5.23
CA SER A 11 -12.23 -7.21 4.42
C SER A 11 -13.08 -5.95 4.59
N GLU A 12 -12.62 -4.92 5.32
CA GLU A 12 -13.40 -3.67 5.44
C GLU A 12 -12.51 -2.43 5.34
N LEU A 13 -11.58 -2.38 4.38
CA LEU A 13 -11.21 -1.06 3.88
C LEU A 13 -12.45 -0.53 3.16
N ASP A 14 -13.19 0.34 3.85
CA ASP A 14 -14.29 1.09 3.28
C ASP A 14 -13.81 1.76 1.98
N LEU A 15 -14.70 1.95 1.01
CA LEU A 15 -14.37 2.59 -0.26
C LEU A 15 -13.65 3.94 -0.05
N GLN A 16 -13.97 4.65 1.04
CA GLN A 16 -13.30 5.88 1.42
C GLN A 16 -11.81 5.67 1.77
N ALA A 17 -11.48 4.65 2.57
CA ALA A 17 -10.09 4.38 2.96
C ALA A 17 -9.23 3.91 1.78
N LEU A 18 -9.83 3.16 0.83
CA LEU A 18 -9.16 2.79 -0.41
C LEU A 18 -8.87 4.00 -1.28
N ASP A 19 -9.82 4.93 -1.39
CA ASP A 19 -9.64 6.16 -2.15
C ASP A 19 -8.54 7.03 -1.54
N GLU A 20 -8.51 7.18 -0.21
CA GLU A 20 -7.44 7.90 0.49
C GLU A 20 -6.05 7.32 0.22
N ILE A 21 -5.89 6.00 0.33
CA ILE A 21 -4.63 5.32 -0.02
C ILE A 21 -4.28 5.58 -1.48
N GLN A 22 -5.25 5.48 -2.38
CA GLN A 22 -5.03 5.68 -3.80
C GLN A 22 -4.60 7.12 -4.13
N GLN A 23 -5.19 8.13 -3.48
CA GLN A 23 -4.79 9.53 -3.61
C GLN A 23 -3.34 9.74 -3.16
N VAL A 24 -2.95 9.19 -2.01
CA VAL A 24 -1.56 9.28 -1.50
C VAL A 24 -0.57 8.62 -2.46
N LEU A 25 -0.94 7.47 -3.03
CA LEU A 25 -0.12 6.76 -4.01
C LEU A 25 0.04 7.56 -5.32
N VAL A 26 -1.05 8.15 -5.82
CA VAL A 26 -1.02 9.00 -7.02
C VAL A 26 -0.18 10.25 -6.76
N GLN A 27 -0.38 10.93 -5.62
CA GLN A 27 0.39 12.10 -5.25
C GLN A 27 1.89 11.78 -5.18
N SER A 28 2.25 10.65 -4.58
CA SER A 28 3.65 10.21 -4.47
C SER A 28 4.24 9.81 -5.83
N MET A 29 3.41 9.23 -6.72
CA MET A 29 3.79 8.93 -8.10
C MET A 29 4.08 10.22 -8.89
N GLU A 30 3.26 11.26 -8.73
CA GLU A 30 3.45 12.58 -9.36
C GLU A 30 4.68 13.30 -8.80
N ASP A 31 4.90 13.21 -7.50
CA ASP A 31 6.07 13.79 -6.82
C ASP A 31 7.36 12.99 -7.09
N HIS A 32 7.24 11.78 -7.66
CA HIS A 32 8.32 10.79 -7.80
C HIS A 32 9.03 10.49 -6.48
N SER A 33 8.30 10.62 -5.37
CA SER A 33 8.85 10.41 -4.03
C SER A 33 8.84 8.93 -3.64
N PRO A 34 9.88 8.46 -2.95
CA PRO A 34 9.93 7.10 -2.44
C PRO A 34 8.94 6.94 -1.28
N ILE A 35 8.05 5.95 -1.39
CA ILE A 35 7.08 5.61 -0.35
C ILE A 35 7.43 4.29 0.33
N THR A 36 6.89 4.10 1.52
CA THR A 36 6.96 2.87 2.30
C THR A 36 5.57 2.27 2.40
N LEU A 37 5.42 1.03 1.94
CA LEU A 37 4.19 0.24 1.99
C LEU A 37 4.34 -0.85 3.04
N ASN A 38 3.40 -0.95 3.97
CA ASN A 38 3.32 -2.06 4.90
C ASN A 38 2.21 -3.00 4.45
N LEU A 39 2.59 -4.21 4.05
CA LEU A 39 1.70 -5.26 3.60
C LEU A 39 1.38 -6.21 4.72
N PHE A 40 0.13 -6.68 4.72
CA PHE A 40 -0.30 -7.70 5.66
C PHE A 40 0.23 -9.05 5.22
N ASP A 41 1.11 -9.63 6.03
CA ASP A 41 1.51 -11.02 5.91
C ASP A 41 1.00 -11.82 7.12
N PRO A 42 0.58 -13.08 6.94
CA PRO A 42 0.17 -13.93 8.06
C PRO A 42 1.28 -14.21 9.08
N ILE A 43 2.56 -14.04 8.71
CA ILE A 43 3.71 -14.34 9.57
C ILE A 43 4.28 -13.06 10.20
N ASP A 44 4.68 -12.08 9.37
CA ASP A 44 5.21 -10.80 9.82
C ASP A 44 4.97 -9.70 8.77
N ASP A 45 4.41 -8.56 9.17
CA ASP A 45 4.05 -7.46 8.26
C ASP A 45 5.23 -7.11 7.33
N LYS A 46 5.06 -7.25 6.02
CA LYS A 46 6.13 -6.99 5.04
C LYS A 46 6.18 -5.49 4.74
N GLU A 47 7.27 -4.84 5.13
CA GLU A 47 7.55 -3.45 4.73
C GLU A 47 8.31 -3.42 3.40
N ILE A 48 7.80 -2.66 2.43
CA ILE A 48 8.42 -2.48 1.13
C ILE A 48 8.56 -0.98 0.86
N ARG A 49 9.80 -0.55 0.66
CA ARG A 49 10.11 0.82 0.25
C ARG A 49 10.42 0.88 -1.23
N GLY A 50 9.85 1.86 -1.92
CA GLY A 50 10.07 2.02 -3.35
C GLY A 50 9.35 3.22 -3.94
N ILE A 51 9.48 3.40 -5.25
CA ILE A 51 8.84 4.49 -5.98
C ILE A 51 7.65 3.92 -6.76
N VAL A 52 6.47 4.55 -6.63
CA VAL A 52 5.30 4.15 -7.40
C VAL A 52 5.54 4.48 -8.87
N MET A 53 5.55 3.46 -9.72
CA MET A 53 5.75 3.62 -11.16
C MET A 53 4.43 3.65 -11.91
N ARG A 54 3.47 2.83 -11.46
CA ARG A 54 2.14 2.70 -12.04
C ARG A 54 1.16 2.37 -10.92
N LEU A 55 -0.05 2.86 -11.07
CA LEU A 55 -1.18 2.45 -10.27
C LEU A 55 -2.34 2.06 -11.18
N ASP A 56 -2.86 0.85 -10.99
CA ASP A 56 -3.97 0.29 -11.74
C ASP A 56 -5.21 0.26 -10.85
N GLN A 57 -6.09 1.24 -11.04
CA GLN A 57 -7.30 1.40 -10.23
C GLN A 57 -8.33 0.29 -10.48
N ARG A 58 -8.30 -0.32 -11.67
CA ARG A 58 -9.24 -1.37 -12.06
C ARG A 58 -8.94 -2.69 -11.38
N SER A 59 -7.67 -3.09 -11.39
CA SER A 59 -7.20 -4.31 -10.71
C SER A 59 -6.80 -4.07 -9.25
N ARG A 60 -6.83 -2.81 -8.79
CA ARG A 60 -6.38 -2.39 -7.46
C ARG A 60 -4.95 -2.83 -7.15
N GLN A 61 -4.08 -2.73 -8.16
CA GLN A 61 -2.68 -3.10 -8.07
C GLN A 61 -1.80 -1.88 -8.31
N LEU A 62 -0.65 -1.83 -7.65
CA LEU A 62 0.35 -0.81 -7.90
C LEU A 62 1.67 -1.49 -8.26
N LYS A 63 2.40 -0.89 -9.20
CA LYS A 63 3.76 -1.29 -9.55
C LYS A 63 4.72 -0.43 -8.75
N LEU A 64 5.39 -1.03 -7.79
CA LEU A 64 6.41 -0.38 -6.97
C LEU A 64 7.79 -0.77 -7.47
N ARG A 65 8.65 0.21 -7.71
CA ARG A 65 10.07 -0.04 -7.98
C ARG A 65 10.83 -0.07 -6.66
N THR A 66 11.30 -1.24 -6.25
CA THR A 66 12.01 -1.47 -4.97
C THR A 66 13.53 -1.26 -5.11
N SER A 67 14.07 -1.42 -6.33
CA SER A 67 15.48 -1.20 -6.66
C SER A 67 15.61 -0.76 -8.12
N ASP A 68 16.80 -0.36 -8.57
CA ASP A 68 16.96 0.24 -9.90
C ASP A 68 16.48 -0.67 -11.05
N ASP A 69 16.63 -1.99 -10.90
CA ASP A 69 16.23 -3.01 -11.89
C ASP A 69 15.03 -3.87 -11.43
N ASP A 70 14.53 -3.68 -10.20
CA ASP A 70 13.54 -4.58 -9.59
C ASP A 70 12.21 -3.87 -9.30
N TRP A 71 11.11 -4.53 -9.64
CA TRP A 71 9.76 -4.04 -9.39
C TRP A 71 8.84 -5.14 -8.87
N GLU A 72 7.98 -4.78 -7.93
CA GLU A 72 6.95 -5.66 -7.39
C GLU A 72 5.56 -5.10 -7.73
N TRP A 73 4.65 -6.01 -8.08
CA TRP A 73 3.22 -5.70 -8.17
C TRP A 73 2.59 -5.98 -6.82
N ILE A 74 2.02 -4.95 -6.22
CA ILE A 74 1.45 -4.99 -4.87
C ILE A 74 -0.04 -4.75 -4.98
N ASN A 75 -0.87 -5.65 -4.42
CA ASN A 75 -2.31 -5.39 -4.33
C ASN A 75 -2.55 -4.34 -3.24
N ILE A 76 -3.32 -3.30 -3.56
CA ILE A 76 -3.73 -2.28 -2.58
C ILE A 76 -4.55 -2.91 -1.46
N GLU A 77 -5.25 -4.02 -1.75
CA GLU A 77 -6.03 -4.77 -0.77
C GLU A 77 -5.15 -5.43 0.31
N ASP A 78 -3.87 -5.70 0.02
CA ASP A 78 -2.90 -6.22 0.98
C ASP A 78 -2.18 -5.08 1.76
N VAL A 79 -2.31 -3.83 1.31
CA VAL A 79 -1.68 -2.66 1.94
C VAL A 79 -2.41 -2.25 3.21
N ILE A 80 -1.71 -2.36 4.33
CA ILE A 80 -2.20 -1.92 5.63
C ILE A 80 -1.94 -0.43 5.85
N HIS A 81 -0.78 0.05 5.41
CA HIS A 81 -0.33 1.41 5.65
C HIS A 81 0.59 1.90 4.54
N VAL A 82 0.50 3.20 4.26
CA VAL A 82 1.38 3.90 3.33
C VAL A 82 1.99 5.08 4.07
N THR A 83 3.31 5.24 3.96
CA THR A 83 4.04 6.37 4.53
C THR A 83 4.94 6.98 3.47
N THR A 84 4.90 8.30 3.35
CA THR A 84 5.72 9.10 2.43
C THR A 84 6.92 9.67 3.16
#